data_AF-W9XC58-F1
#
_entry.id   AF-W9XC58-F1
#
_cell.length_a   1.000
_cell.length_b   1.000
_cell.length_c   1.000
_cell.angle_alpha   90.00
_cell.angle_beta   90.00
_cell.angle_gamma   90.00
#
_symmetry.space_group_name_H-M   'P 1'
#
loop_
_entity.id
_entity.type
_entity.pdbx_description
1 polymer ?
#
loop_
_entity_poly.entity_id
_entity_poly.type
_entity_poly.pdbx_seq_one_letter_code
_entity_poly.pdbx_strand_id
1 'polypeptide(L)'
;MARMTLLPSTNSWWNAANVPGKRSQMLPHIGRIKMYEAQCLEKLDKWKGFEVGYAKGAKEQLANSETEGEKVSGGREVDGEVQVIISAVSS
;
A
#
# COMPACT_ATOMS: atom_id res chain seq x y z
N MET A 1 20.45 -3.07 0.94
CA MET A 1 20.08 -4.48 1.23
C MET A 1 20.56 -5.46 0.16
N ALA A 2 20.13 -5.37 -1.10
CA ALA A 2 20.54 -6.34 -2.14
C ALA A 2 22.05 -6.58 -2.29
N ARG A 3 22.85 -5.50 -2.25
CA ARG A 3 24.32 -5.54 -2.40
C ARG A 3 25.05 -6.21 -1.22
N MET A 4 24.36 -6.51 -0.12
CA MET A 4 24.93 -7.22 1.04
C MET A 4 24.81 -8.75 0.92
N THR A 5 24.30 -9.24 -0.21
CA THR A 5 24.13 -10.66 -0.49
C THR A 5 24.83 -11.02 -1.80
N LEU A 6 25.05 -12.31 -2.04
CA LEU A 6 25.60 -12.80 -3.32
C LEU A 6 24.55 -12.88 -4.43
N LEU A 7 23.26 -12.68 -4.13
CA LEU A 7 22.15 -12.81 -5.08
C LEU A 7 22.31 -11.95 -6.35
N PRO A 8 22.76 -10.69 -6.27
CA PRO A 8 22.96 -9.86 -7.47
C PRO A 8 24.00 -10.41 -8.44
N SER A 9 24.95 -11.23 -7.96
CA SER A 9 26.05 -11.77 -8.75
C SER A 9 25.71 -13.05 -9.50
N THR A 10 24.54 -13.65 -9.26
CA THR A 10 24.24 -15.02 -9.72
C THR A 10 23.81 -15.13 -11.18
N ASN A 11 23.67 -14.02 -11.92
CA ASN A 11 23.20 -13.96 -13.31
C ASN A 11 22.14 -15.03 -13.65
N SER A 12 21.04 -15.03 -12.90
CA SER A 12 20.01 -16.06 -12.92
C SER A 12 18.62 -15.46 -13.11
N TRP A 13 17.58 -16.29 -13.03
CA TRP A 13 16.20 -15.80 -13.03
C TRP A 13 15.91 -14.83 -11.88
N TRP A 14 16.56 -15.00 -10.72
CA TRP A 14 16.35 -14.18 -9.52
C TRP A 14 16.69 -12.70 -9.70
N ASN A 15 17.59 -12.39 -10.64
CA ASN A 15 17.97 -11.03 -11.00
C ASN A 15 17.61 -10.68 -12.45
N ALA A 16 16.70 -11.44 -13.08
CA ALA A 16 16.25 -11.28 -14.46
C ALA A 16 17.36 -11.32 -15.55
N ALA A 17 18.56 -11.78 -15.22
CA ALA A 17 19.71 -11.75 -16.13
C ALA A 17 19.69 -12.85 -17.20
N ASN A 18 18.76 -13.80 -17.10
CA ASN A 18 18.59 -14.88 -18.07
C ASN A 18 17.81 -14.48 -19.33
N VAL A 19 17.21 -13.28 -19.38
CA VAL A 19 16.46 -12.80 -20.54
C VAL A 19 17.27 -11.75 -21.30
N PRO A 20 17.74 -12.04 -22.53
CA PRO A 20 18.47 -11.08 -23.35
C PRO A 20 17.65 -9.79 -23.57
N GLY A 21 18.30 -8.64 -23.42
CA GLY A 21 17.67 -7.32 -23.55
C GLY A 21 16.89 -6.85 -22.34
N LYS A 22 16.61 -7.71 -21.35
CA LYS A 22 15.99 -7.30 -20.09
C LYS A 22 17.06 -6.77 -19.13
N ARG A 23 16.79 -5.64 -18.49
CA ARG A 23 17.67 -5.07 -17.45
C ARG A 23 17.75 -6.03 -16.26
N SER A 24 18.96 -6.40 -15.86
CA SER A 24 19.16 -7.19 -14.63
C SER A 24 18.86 -6.33 -13.40
N GLN A 25 17.95 -6.80 -12.55
CA GLN A 25 17.54 -6.14 -11.32
C GLN A 25 17.08 -7.17 -10.30
N MET A 26 17.28 -6.90 -9.02
CA MET A 26 16.70 -7.76 -7.98
C MET A 26 15.17 -7.71 -8.06
N LEU A 27 14.56 -8.87 -8.25
CA LEU A 27 13.10 -9.03 -8.27
C LEU A 27 12.50 -9.24 -6.87
N PRO A 28 13.06 -10.10 -5.99
CA PRO A 28 12.43 -10.39 -4.70
C PRO A 28 12.78 -9.36 -3.62
N HIS A 29 11.93 -9.30 -2.59
CA HIS A 29 12.26 -8.66 -1.33
C HIS A 29 13.20 -9.56 -0.49
N ILE A 30 14.42 -9.11 -0.24
CA ILE A 30 15.50 -9.94 0.35
C ILE A 30 15.45 -9.98 1.89
N GLY A 31 14.56 -9.19 2.52
CA GLY A 31 14.47 -9.04 3.98
C GLY A 31 13.83 -10.21 4.75
N ARG A 32 13.47 -11.31 4.08
CA ARG A 32 12.64 -12.41 4.62
C ARG A 32 11.22 -11.95 4.98
N ILE A 33 10.36 -12.92 5.33
CA ILE A 33 8.93 -12.68 5.54
C ILE A 33 8.64 -11.72 6.71
N LYS A 34 9.31 -11.88 7.85
CA LYS A 34 9.08 -11.03 9.04
C LYS A 34 9.32 -9.54 8.77
N MET A 35 10.37 -9.20 8.03
CA MET A 35 10.68 -7.81 7.69
C MET A 35 9.68 -7.25 6.67
N TYR A 36 9.33 -8.07 5.68
CA TYR A 36 8.32 -7.72 4.68
C TYR A 36 6.98 -7.39 5.34
N GLU A 37 6.48 -8.26 6.22
CA GLU A 37 5.22 -8.07 6.94
C GLU A 37 5.25 -6.81 7.81
N ALA A 38 6.33 -6.58 8.55
CA ALA A 38 6.48 -5.38 9.37
C ALA A 38 6.41 -4.09 8.53
N GLN A 39 7.07 -4.07 7.37
CA GLN A 39 7.03 -2.92 6.45
C GLN A 39 5.65 -2.70 5.82
N CYS A 40 4.93 -3.77 5.51
CA CYS A 40 3.55 -3.68 5.04
C CYS A 40 2.66 -3.05 6.12
N LEU A 41 2.73 -3.56 7.36
CA LEU A 41 1.93 -3.05 8.48
C LEU A 41 2.23 -1.57 8.79
N GLU A 42 3.50 -1.16 8.74
CA GLU A 42 3.90 0.24 8.94
C GLU A 42 3.25 1.21 7.94
N LYS A 43 3.06 0.75 6.70
CA LYS A 43 2.48 1.55 5.61
C LYS A 43 0.96 1.51 5.55
N LEU A 44 0.32 0.52 6.17
CA LEU A 44 -1.15 0.47 6.28
C LEU A 44 -1.68 1.66 7.08
N ASP A 45 -0.93 2.12 8.09
CA ASP A 45 -1.23 3.36 8.80
C ASP A 45 -1.20 4.54 7.81
N LYS A 46 -2.40 5.06 7.50
CA LYS A 46 -2.63 6.18 6.56
C LYS A 46 -2.19 5.92 5.11
N TRP A 47 -2.08 4.67 4.70
CA TRP A 47 -1.76 4.30 3.31
C TRP A 47 -0.51 5.00 2.75
N LYS A 48 0.58 4.99 3.52
CA LYS A 48 1.82 5.71 3.17
C LYS A 48 2.38 5.22 1.83
N GLY A 49 2.58 6.16 0.90
CA GLY A 49 3.06 5.88 -0.45
C GLY A 49 1.95 5.65 -1.49
N PHE A 50 0.69 5.86 -1.11
CA PHE A 50 -0.45 5.84 -2.01
C PHE A 50 -1.13 7.20 -2.05
N GLU A 51 -1.67 7.53 -3.22
CA GLU A 51 -2.63 8.61 -3.37
C GLU A 51 -4.01 8.09 -2.98
N VAL A 52 -4.61 8.71 -1.96
CA VAL A 52 -5.93 8.33 -1.45
C VAL A 52 -6.97 9.27 -2.04
N GLY A 53 -7.77 8.76 -2.96
CA GLY A 53 -8.92 9.44 -3.55
C GLY A 53 -10.22 9.02 -2.88
N TYR A 54 -11.06 10.00 -2.55
CA TYR A 54 -12.42 9.75 -2.08
C TYR A 54 -13.41 9.96 -3.24
N ALA A 55 -14.33 9.03 -3.43
CA ALA A 55 -15.44 9.22 -4.35
C ALA A 55 -16.24 10.48 -3.97
N LYS A 56 -16.75 11.20 -4.99
CA LYS A 56 -17.47 12.46 -4.80
C LYS A 56 -18.72 12.23 -3.94
N GLY A 57 -18.68 12.72 -2.70
CA GLY A 57 -19.72 12.54 -1.67
C GLY A 57 -19.18 12.09 -0.31
N ALA A 58 -18.00 11.45 -0.24
CA ALA A 58 -17.45 10.93 1.01
C ALA A 58 -16.73 11.99 1.89
N LYS A 59 -16.30 13.12 1.30
CA LYS A 59 -15.66 14.21 2.08
C LYS A 59 -16.60 14.90 3.06
N GLU A 60 -17.90 14.91 2.78
CA GLU A 60 -18.91 15.59 3.59
C GLU A 60 -19.25 14.79 4.86
N GLN A 61 -19.03 13.47 4.86
CA GLN A 61 -19.31 12.61 6.02
C GLN A 61 -18.12 12.51 7.00
N LEU A 62 -16.87 12.55 6.51
CA LEU A 62 -15.68 12.57 7.38
C LEU A 62 -15.54 13.89 8.16
N ALA A 63 -15.84 15.03 7.52
CA ALA A 63 -15.79 16.34 8.16
C ALA A 63 -16.78 16.50 9.33
N ASN A 64 -17.89 15.76 9.32
CA ASN A 64 -18.90 15.79 10.40
C ASN A 64 -18.61 14.77 11.52
N SER A 65 -17.76 13.77 11.28
CA SER A 65 -17.42 12.73 12.27
C SER A 65 -16.38 13.16 13.32
N GLU A 66 -15.67 14.26 13.08
CA GLU A 66 -14.70 14.82 14.03
C GLU A 66 -15.34 15.83 15.00
N THR A 67 -16.60 16.22 14.77
CA THR A 67 -17.32 17.24 15.57
C THR A 67 -18.38 16.68 16.52
N GLU A 68 -18.80 15.42 16.37
CA GLU A 68 -19.89 14.85 17.19
C GLU A 68 -19.39 13.76 18.15
N GLY A 69 -18.58 14.19 19.11
CA GLY A 69 -18.70 13.60 20.44
C GLY A 69 -20.02 14.10 21.05
N GLU A 70 -21.00 13.20 21.19
CA GLU A 70 -22.20 13.28 22.03
C GLU A 70 -23.57 13.17 21.30
N LYS A 71 -24.15 11.96 21.43
CA LYS A 71 -25.57 11.60 21.60
C LYS A 71 -26.56 11.55 20.40
N VAL A 72 -27.07 10.31 20.24
CA VAL A 72 -28.50 9.88 20.27
C VAL A 72 -29.14 9.37 18.97
N SER A 73 -29.56 8.10 19.08
CA SER A 73 -30.68 7.34 18.50
C SER A 73 -31.27 7.71 17.13
N GLY A 74 -31.29 6.69 16.26
CA GLY A 74 -32.42 6.41 15.37
C GLY A 74 -32.29 6.99 13.97
N GLY A 75 -31.90 6.15 13.00
CA GLY A 75 -31.97 6.52 11.59
C GLY A 75 -31.24 5.58 10.64
N ARG A 76 -31.93 4.50 10.23
CA ARG A 76 -31.75 3.69 9.01
C ARG A 76 -30.34 3.68 8.38
N GLU A 77 -29.57 2.66 8.76
CA GLU A 77 -28.36 2.22 8.09
C GLU A 77 -28.74 1.71 6.69
N VAL A 78 -28.43 2.51 5.66
CA VAL A 78 -28.44 2.06 4.27
C VAL A 78 -26.99 1.98 3.83
N ASP A 79 -26.60 0.78 3.41
CA ASP A 79 -25.25 0.35 3.03
C ASP A 79 -24.60 1.30 2.01
N GLY A 80 -24.00 2.39 2.51
CA GLY A 80 -23.17 3.29 1.75
C GLY A 80 -21.74 2.77 1.78
N GLU A 81 -21.44 1.77 0.96
CA GLU A 81 -20.06 1.27 0.81
C GLU A 81 -19.19 2.42 0.27
N VAL A 82 -18.44 3.07 1.16
CA VAL A 82 -17.52 4.14 0.80
C VAL A 82 -16.39 3.53 -0.04
N GLN A 83 -16.45 3.73 -1.35
CA GLN A 83 -15.36 3.32 -2.23
C GLN A 83 -14.16 4.25 -2.04
N VAL A 84 -13.13 3.74 -1.36
CA VAL A 84 -11.81 4.37 -1.28
C VAL A 84 -11.02 3.94 -2.51
N ILE A 85 -10.68 4.89 -3.38
CA ILE A 85 -9.83 4.63 -4.55
C ILE A 85 -8.39 4.84 -4.10
N ILE A 86 -7.60 3.76 -4.10
CA ILE A 86 -6.19 3.78 -3.70
C ILE A 86 -5.35 3.56 -4.97
N SER A 87 -4.55 4.56 -5.37
CA SER A 87 -3.60 4.46 -6.48
C SER A 87 -2.17 4.50 -5.96
N ALA A 88 -1.32 3.58 -6.45
CA ALA A 88 0.10 3.54 -6.11
C ALA A 88 0.83 4.69 -6.82
N VAL A 89 1.59 5.49 -6.06
CA VAL A 89 2.39 6.59 -6.62
C VAL A 89 3.75 6.03 -7.04
N SER A 90 4.08 6.15 -8.33
CA SER A 90 5.43 5.90 -8.82
C SER A 90 6.27 7.16 -8.63
N SER A 91 7.35 7.06 -7.86
CA SER A 91 8.44 8.07 -7.83
C SER A 91 9.40 7.89 -9.00
#